data_AF-A0A3N2MAU5-F1
#
_entry.id   AF-A0A3N2MAU5-F1
#
_cell.length_a   1.000
_cell.length_b   1.000
_cell.length_c   1.000
_cell.angle_alpha   90.00
_cell.angle_beta   90.00
_cell.angle_gamma   90.00
#
_symmetry.space_group_name_H-M   'P 1'
#
loop_
_entity.id
_entity.type
_entity.pdbx_description
1 polymer ?
#
loop_
_entity_poly.entity_id
_entity_poly.type
_entity_poly.pdbx_seq_one_letter_code
_entity_poly.pdbx_strand_id
1 'polypeptide(L)'
;MFIKDTFKDWNETCIKSVSINHIKYIKTYSIDDFKDFFCLNKIYVKRHPGGFLFFETIRSDWGLVYGKDFLSNPVISVVIDYCGNLFFLLHNSDNLPNFIHVNSTAKQRQLNISANRSASSYKSKKEYDEYVRDSYMDAFEGDPDACWNID
;
A
#
# COMPACT_ATOMS: atom_id res chain seq x y z
N MET A 1 12.07 0.06 -19.88
CA MET A 1 12.77 0.28 -18.59
C MET A 1 12.64 -0.99 -17.78
N PHE A 2 13.69 -1.46 -17.10
CA PHE A 2 13.57 -2.63 -16.23
C PHE A 2 13.05 -2.21 -14.86
N ILE A 3 12.22 -3.05 -14.24
CA ILE A 3 11.62 -2.70 -12.94
C ILE A 3 12.68 -2.54 -11.85
N LYS A 4 13.80 -3.27 -11.95
CA LYS A 4 14.95 -3.11 -11.05
C LYS A 4 15.52 -1.68 -11.05
N ASP A 5 15.48 -0.99 -12.20
CA ASP A 5 16.05 0.36 -12.32
C ASP A 5 15.22 1.38 -11.52
N THR A 6 13.93 1.11 -11.33
CA THR A 6 13.02 1.90 -10.47
C THR A 6 13.44 1.85 -9.00
N PHE A 7 14.03 0.74 -8.56
CA PHE A 7 14.33 0.46 -7.15
C PHE A 7 15.83 0.43 -6.81
N LYS A 8 16.72 0.61 -7.80
CA LYS A 8 18.17 0.53 -7.61
C LYS A 8 18.71 1.45 -6.50
N ASP A 9 18.12 2.62 -6.33
CA ASP A 9 18.54 3.64 -5.37
C ASP A 9 17.75 3.57 -4.03
N TRP A 10 17.11 2.43 -3.76
CA TRP A 10 16.39 2.20 -2.51
C TRP A 10 17.28 1.47 -1.50
N ASN A 11 17.32 1.98 -0.28
CA ASN A 11 18.06 1.40 0.83
C ASN A 11 17.17 1.39 2.08
N GLU A 12 17.71 0.97 3.23
CA GLU A 12 16.93 0.82 4.47
C GLU A 12 16.43 2.16 5.05
N THR A 13 17.13 3.25 4.74
CA THR A 13 16.87 4.60 5.26
C THR A 13 16.12 5.49 4.29
N CYS A 14 15.92 5.06 3.03
CA CYS A 14 15.27 5.90 2.02
C CYS A 14 13.81 6.11 2.40
N ILE A 15 13.34 7.36 2.23
CA ILE A 15 11.94 7.73 2.42
C ILE A 15 11.36 7.98 1.03
N LYS A 16 11.07 6.89 0.32
CA LYS A 16 10.52 6.89 -1.04
C LYS A 16 9.21 6.10 -1.10
N SER A 17 8.39 6.44 -2.08
CA SER A 17 7.16 5.73 -2.43
C SER A 17 7.02 5.71 -3.95
N VAL A 18 6.61 4.57 -4.52
CA VAL A 18 6.35 4.42 -5.95
C VAL A 18 4.96 3.84 -6.14
N SER A 19 4.22 4.43 -7.09
CA SER A 19 2.89 3.97 -7.48
C SER A 19 2.94 3.49 -8.92
N ILE A 20 2.48 2.27 -9.15
CA ILE A 20 2.34 1.65 -10.47
C ILE A 20 0.86 1.57 -10.77
N ASN A 21 0.42 2.34 -11.76
CA ASN A 21 -1.01 2.55 -12.06
C ASN A 21 -1.41 1.86 -13.36
N HIS A 22 -2.70 1.52 -13.46
CA HIS A 22 -3.33 0.93 -14.64
C HIS A 22 -2.59 -0.29 -15.19
N ILE A 23 -2.30 -1.23 -14.29
CA ILE A 23 -1.62 -2.47 -14.63
C ILE A 23 -2.52 -3.30 -15.55
N LYS A 24 -2.03 -3.60 -16.74
CA LYS A 24 -2.68 -4.49 -17.70
C LYS A 24 -1.97 -5.83 -17.76
N TYR A 25 -2.74 -6.90 -17.74
CA TYR A 25 -2.24 -8.27 -17.78
C TYR A 25 -2.13 -8.72 -19.23
N ILE A 26 -0.93 -9.09 -19.65
CA ILE A 26 -0.67 -9.59 -21.01
C ILE A 26 -0.85 -11.10 -21.03
N LYS A 27 -0.22 -11.78 -20.07
CA LYS A 27 -0.27 -13.24 -19.95
C LYS A 27 0.01 -13.67 -18.53
N THR A 28 -0.70 -14.69 -18.08
CA THR A 28 -0.51 -15.32 -16.77
C THR A 28 -0.02 -16.74 -16.96
N TYR A 29 0.94 -17.13 -16.13
CA TYR A 29 1.56 -18.45 -16.10
C TYR A 29 1.33 -19.07 -14.73
N SER A 30 1.11 -20.39 -14.70
CA SER A 30 1.33 -21.12 -13.46
C SER A 30 2.82 -21.09 -13.09
N ILE A 31 3.14 -21.39 -11.83
CA ILE A 31 4.55 -21.45 -11.40
C ILE A 31 5.32 -22.52 -12.17
N ASP A 32 4.68 -23.65 -12.47
CA ASP A 32 5.28 -24.74 -13.22
C ASP A 32 5.50 -24.35 -14.68
N ASP A 33 4.50 -23.77 -15.35
CA ASP A 33 4.65 -23.29 -16.74
C ASP A 33 5.72 -22.21 -16.86
N PHE A 34 5.81 -21.31 -15.87
CA PHE A 34 6.83 -20.28 -15.84
C PHE A 34 8.23 -20.89 -15.68
N LYS A 35 8.37 -21.87 -14.78
CA LYS A 35 9.62 -22.60 -14.60
C LYS A 35 10.04 -23.32 -15.88
N ASP A 36 9.13 -24.00 -16.55
CA ASP A 36 9.42 -24.73 -17.78
C ASP A 36 9.76 -23.78 -18.93
N PHE A 37 8.99 -22.70 -19.10
CA PHE A 37 9.22 -21.71 -20.17
C PHE A 37 10.58 -21.01 -20.04
N PHE A 38 11.02 -20.76 -18.81
CA PHE A 38 12.32 -20.14 -18.54
C PHE A 38 13.42 -21.15 -18.19
N CYS A 39 13.17 -22.46 -18.19
CA CYS A 39 14.13 -23.48 -17.73
C CYS A 39 14.68 -23.22 -16.31
N LEU A 40 13.80 -22.80 -15.38
CA LEU A 40 14.13 -22.55 -13.98
C LEU A 40 13.78 -23.75 -13.11
N ASN A 41 14.73 -24.21 -12.29
CA ASN A 41 14.44 -25.26 -11.31
C ASN A 41 13.62 -24.73 -10.11
N LYS A 42 13.89 -23.49 -9.67
CA LYS A 42 13.27 -22.86 -8.51
C LYS A 42 13.20 -21.35 -8.69
N ILE A 43 12.19 -20.73 -8.07
CA ILE A 43 12.01 -19.28 -8.01
C ILE A 43 12.26 -18.85 -6.57
N TYR A 44 13.27 -18.01 -6.35
CA TYR A 44 13.63 -17.51 -5.03
C TYR A 44 13.05 -16.11 -4.83
N VAL A 45 12.17 -15.98 -3.85
CA VAL A 45 11.67 -14.68 -3.39
C VAL A 45 12.64 -14.12 -2.34
N LYS A 46 13.10 -12.90 -2.55
CA LYS A 46 14.01 -12.16 -1.68
C LYS A 46 13.33 -10.90 -1.18
N ARG A 47 13.78 -10.40 -0.03
CA ARG A 47 13.37 -9.10 0.50
C ARG A 47 14.38 -8.03 0.10
N HIS A 48 13.91 -6.96 -0.51
CA HIS A 48 14.72 -5.80 -0.82
C HIS A 48 15.01 -4.99 0.47
N PRO A 49 16.18 -4.34 0.64
CA PRO A 49 16.45 -3.45 1.78
C PRO A 49 15.40 -2.33 1.92
N GLY A 50 14.84 -1.91 0.78
CA GLY A 50 13.73 -0.98 0.71
C GLY A 50 12.40 -1.51 1.28
N GLY A 51 12.27 -2.79 1.60
CA GLY A 51 11.14 -3.34 2.38
C GLY A 51 10.15 -4.21 1.63
N PHE A 52 10.19 -4.24 0.29
CA PHE A 52 9.29 -5.04 -0.54
C PHE A 52 9.90 -6.39 -0.92
N LEU A 53 9.06 -7.31 -1.39
CA LEU A 53 9.46 -8.63 -1.87
C LEU A 53 9.61 -8.63 -3.39
N PHE A 54 10.66 -9.29 -3.89
CA PHE A 54 10.93 -9.44 -5.31
C PHE A 54 11.51 -10.83 -5.58
N PHE A 55 11.51 -11.26 -6.83
CA PHE A 55 12.23 -12.45 -7.27
C PHE A 55 13.13 -12.12 -8.46
N GLU A 56 14.21 -12.87 -8.62
CA GLU A 56 15.12 -12.73 -9.75
C GLU A 56 14.73 -13.68 -10.89
N THR A 57 14.84 -13.18 -12.11
CA THR A 57 14.68 -13.95 -13.34
C THR A 57 16.05 -14.27 -13.95
N ILE A 58 16.10 -15.19 -14.92
CA ILE A 58 17.35 -15.65 -15.58
C ILE A 58 18.22 -14.52 -16.15
N ARG A 59 17.62 -13.40 -16.54
CA ARG A 59 18.35 -12.25 -17.11
C ARG A 59 18.80 -11.22 -16.08
N SER A 60 18.84 -11.59 -14.79
CA SER A 60 19.12 -10.65 -13.69
C SER A 60 18.16 -9.44 -13.71
N ASP A 61 16.93 -9.69 -14.13
CA ASP A 61 15.83 -8.74 -14.00
C ASP A 61 14.91 -9.18 -12.86
N TRP A 62 14.17 -8.23 -12.29
CA TRP A 62 13.35 -8.46 -11.11
C TRP A 62 11.88 -8.64 -11.49
N GLY A 63 11.18 -9.47 -10.73
CA GLY A 63 9.72 -9.50 -10.68
C GLY A 63 9.26 -9.03 -9.31
N LEU A 64 8.17 -8.24 -9.27
CA LEU A 64 7.57 -7.80 -8.02
C LEU A 64 6.67 -8.89 -7.44
N VAL A 65 6.67 -9.02 -6.12
CA VAL A 65 5.74 -9.90 -5.42
C VAL A 65 4.64 -9.05 -4.79
N TYR A 66 3.40 -9.33 -5.17
CA TYR A 66 2.22 -8.67 -4.65
C TYR A 66 1.40 -9.62 -3.79
N GLY A 67 1.18 -9.22 -2.54
CA GLY A 67 0.47 -10.00 -1.55
C GLY A 67 1.13 -9.87 -0.18
N LYS A 68 0.42 -10.36 0.84
CA LYS A 68 1.01 -10.58 2.18
C LYS A 68 1.82 -11.87 2.17
N ASP A 69 2.49 -12.16 3.28
CA ASP A 69 3.54 -13.17 3.45
C ASP A 69 3.21 -14.61 2.99
N PHE A 70 1.95 -14.93 2.67
CA PHE A 70 1.54 -16.24 2.15
C PHE A 70 0.69 -16.10 0.87
N LEU A 71 1.19 -16.69 -0.22
CA LEU A 71 0.47 -16.84 -1.48
C LEU A 71 -0.11 -18.26 -1.55
N SER A 72 -1.43 -18.41 -1.43
CA SER A 72 -2.10 -19.71 -1.41
C SER A 72 -2.13 -20.37 -2.79
N ASN A 73 -2.32 -19.57 -3.84
CA ASN A 73 -2.32 -20.04 -5.23
C ASN A 73 -1.50 -19.08 -6.10
N PRO A 74 -0.16 -19.13 -6.01
CA PRO A 74 0.70 -18.18 -6.68
C PRO A 74 0.70 -18.40 -8.19
N VAL A 75 0.65 -17.31 -8.94
CA VAL A 75 0.81 -17.26 -10.39
C VAL A 75 1.74 -16.10 -10.76
N ILE A 76 2.42 -16.22 -11.90
CA ILE A 76 3.27 -15.16 -12.42
C ILE A 76 2.65 -14.58 -13.67
N SER A 77 2.37 -13.30 -13.63
CA SER A 77 1.83 -12.56 -14.76
C SER A 77 2.88 -11.65 -15.38
N VAL A 78 2.90 -11.61 -16.70
CA VAL A 78 3.54 -10.55 -17.48
C VAL A 78 2.56 -9.40 -17.55
N VAL A 79 2.96 -8.26 -16.99
CA VAL A 79 2.13 -7.08 -16.89
C VAL A 79 2.82 -5.87 -17.52
N ILE A 80 2.01 -4.90 -17.93
CA ILE A 80 2.46 -3.60 -18.42
C ILE A 80 1.75 -2.48 -17.66
N ASP A 81 2.49 -1.48 -17.21
CA ASP A 81 1.91 -0.30 -16.57
C ASP A 81 1.47 0.77 -17.60
N TYR A 82 0.83 1.83 -17.11
CA TYR A 82 0.45 2.97 -17.93
C TYR A 82 1.62 3.63 -18.69
N CYS A 83 2.81 3.62 -18.10
CA CYS A 83 4.02 4.20 -18.67
C CYS A 83 4.69 3.29 -19.72
N GLY A 84 4.12 2.11 -19.99
CA GLY A 84 4.67 1.15 -20.94
C GLY A 84 5.80 0.28 -20.38
N ASN A 85 6.00 0.26 -19.06
CA ASN A 85 6.98 -0.60 -18.41
C ASN A 85 6.43 -2.01 -18.28
N LEU A 86 7.12 -2.96 -18.90
CA LEU A 86 6.80 -4.38 -18.85
C LEU A 86 7.62 -5.04 -17.75
N PHE A 87 6.95 -5.79 -16.87
CA PHE A 87 7.60 -6.50 -15.76
C PHE A 87 6.82 -7.74 -15.35
N PHE A 88 7.45 -8.60 -14.54
CA PHE A 88 6.80 -9.77 -13.96
C PHE A 88 6.18 -9.46 -12.61
N LEU A 89 4.98 -9.97 -12.39
CA LEU A 89 4.25 -9.83 -11.14
C LEU A 89 3.89 -11.22 -10.61
N LEU A 90 4.40 -11.56 -9.43
CA LEU A 90 3.98 -12.75 -8.67
C LEU A 90 2.81 -12.34 -7.76
N HIS A 91 1.65 -12.97 -7.94
CA HIS A 91 0.44 -12.66 -7.17
C HIS A 91 -0.42 -13.92 -6.98
N ASN A 92 -1.48 -13.84 -6.16
CA ASN A 92 -2.47 -14.92 -6.10
C ASN A 92 -3.36 -14.89 -7.34
N SER A 93 -3.74 -16.06 -7.85
CA SER A 93 -4.64 -16.20 -9.01
C SER A 93 -5.92 -15.37 -8.90
N ASP A 94 -6.47 -15.27 -7.69
CA ASP A 94 -7.77 -14.65 -7.43
C ASP A 94 -7.64 -13.13 -7.18
N ASN A 95 -6.42 -12.63 -7.11
CA ASN A 95 -6.12 -11.24 -6.79
C ASN A 95 -5.27 -10.62 -7.90
N LEU A 96 -5.94 -9.94 -8.83
CA LEU A 96 -5.31 -9.19 -9.91
C LEU A 96 -5.30 -7.70 -9.56
N PRO A 97 -4.24 -7.18 -8.92
CA PRO A 97 -4.14 -5.75 -8.68
C PRO A 97 -4.12 -4.97 -9.99
N ASN A 98 -4.95 -3.92 -10.06
CA ASN A 98 -4.90 -2.90 -11.12
C ASN A 98 -3.95 -1.74 -10.77
N PHE A 99 -3.51 -1.69 -9.51
CA PHE A 99 -2.66 -0.66 -8.93
C PHE A 99 -1.77 -1.29 -7.85
N ILE A 100 -0.48 -0.93 -7.85
CA ILE A 100 0.48 -1.35 -6.83
C ILE A 100 1.16 -0.12 -6.26
N HIS A 101 1.08 0.03 -4.94
CA HIS A 101 1.83 1.04 -4.21
C HIS A 101 2.93 0.38 -3.38
N VAL A 102 4.16 0.81 -3.59
CA VAL A 102 5.32 0.34 -2.85
C VAL A 102 5.84 1.49 -2.01
N ASN A 103 5.83 1.30 -0.68
CA ASN A 103 6.50 2.19 0.25
C ASN A 103 7.83 1.60 0.68
N SER A 104 8.83 2.46 0.80
CA SER A 104 10.06 2.11 1.50
C SER A 104 9.78 1.79 2.98
N THR A 105 10.59 0.92 3.60
CA THR A 105 10.45 0.57 5.01
C THR A 105 10.44 1.81 5.91
N ALA A 106 11.34 2.77 5.67
CA ALA A 106 11.40 3.99 6.46
C ALA A 106 10.16 4.88 6.26
N LYS A 107 9.64 4.99 5.02
CA LYS A 107 8.37 5.68 4.74
C LYS A 107 7.20 5.02 5.47
N GLN A 108 7.13 3.69 5.43
CA GLN A 108 6.07 2.94 6.11
C GLN A 108 6.11 3.15 7.63
N ARG A 109 7.32 3.16 8.23
CA ARG A 109 7.50 3.50 9.66
C ARG A 109 7.01 4.92 9.97
N GLN A 110 7.36 5.90 9.13
CA GLN A 110 6.92 7.28 9.30
C GLN A 110 5.39 7.40 9.28
N LEU A 111 4.73 6.75 8.31
CA LEU A 111 3.28 6.74 8.19
C LEU A 111 2.60 6.10 9.40
N ASN A 112 3.14 4.99 9.90
CA ASN A 112 2.62 4.33 11.11
C ASN A 112 2.74 5.24 12.34
N ILE A 113 3.85 5.99 12.50
CA ILE A 113 4.02 6.94 13.60
C ILE A 113 2.98 8.07 13.52
N SER A 114 2.75 8.64 12.33
CA SER A 114 1.73 9.69 12.16
C SER A 114 0.31 9.16 12.42
N ALA A 115 -0.01 7.96 11.97
CA ALA A 115 -1.32 7.33 12.18
C ALA A 115 -1.60 7.09 13.67
N ASN A 116 -0.59 6.64 14.42
CA ASN A 116 -0.69 6.45 15.87
C ASN A 116 -0.89 7.78 16.62
N ARG A 117 -0.27 8.87 16.16
CA ARG A 117 -0.48 10.20 16.73
C ARG A 117 -1.89 10.73 16.47
N SER A 118 -2.46 10.49 15.28
CA SER A 118 -3.85 10.85 15.00
C SER A 118 -4.87 9.98 15.75
N ALA A 119 -4.57 8.71 16.01
CA ALA A 119 -5.44 7.83 16.80
C ALA A 119 -5.46 8.19 18.30
N SER A 120 -4.48 8.96 18.79
CA SER A 120 -4.44 9.44 20.18
C SER A 120 -5.29 10.70 20.42
N SER A 121 -5.96 11.27 19.40
CA SER A 121 -6.80 12.45 19.58
C SER A 121 -8.26 12.13 19.99
N TYR A 122 -8.57 10.89 20.34
CA TYR A 122 -9.82 10.61 21.04
C TYR A 122 -9.71 11.15 22.46
N LYS A 123 -10.16 12.40 22.63
CA LYS A 123 -10.65 12.93 23.90
C LYS A 123 -11.42 11.83 24.61
N SER A 124 -11.08 11.56 25.86
CA SER A 124 -11.73 10.47 26.60
C SER A 124 -13.24 10.68 26.63
N LYS A 125 -14.04 9.62 26.73
CA LYS A 125 -15.51 9.76 26.90
C LYS A 125 -15.88 10.75 28.03
N LYS A 126 -15.02 10.85 29.04
CA LYS A 126 -15.11 11.80 30.15
C LYS A 126 -15.04 13.26 29.69
N GLU A 127 -14.14 13.60 28.77
CA GLU A 127 -14.04 14.95 28.18
C GLU A 127 -15.24 15.29 27.30
N TYR A 128 -15.80 14.31 26.59
CA TYR A 128 -17.03 14.51 25.80
C TYR A 128 -18.24 14.73 26.72
N ASP A 129 -18.37 13.93 27.78
CA ASP A 129 -19.43 14.09 28.79
C ASP A 129 -19.32 15.43 29.54
N GLU A 130 -18.10 15.93 29.79
CA GLU A 130 -17.85 17.26 30.35
C GLU A 130 -18.25 18.37 29.37
N TYR A 131 -17.84 18.28 28.09
CA TYR A 131 -18.24 19.24 27.07
C TYR A 131 -19.76 19.30 26.86
N VAL A 132 -20.43 18.14 26.82
CA VAL A 132 -21.89 18.08 26.69
C VAL A 132 -22.57 18.65 27.94
N ARG A 133 -22.04 18.41 29.13
CA ARG A 133 -22.56 18.98 30.37
C ARG A 133 -22.42 20.50 30.39
N ASP A 134 -21.24 21.02 30.05
CA ASP A 134 -20.97 22.46 30.06
C ASP A 134 -21.78 23.18 28.96
N SER A 135 -21.87 22.60 27.76
CA SER A 135 -22.68 23.14 26.67
C SER A 135 -24.20 23.08 26.94
N TYR A 136 -24.68 22.15 27.77
CA TYR A 136 -26.10 22.06 28.15
C TYR A 136 -26.48 23.10 29.21
N MET A 137 -25.52 23.50 30.07
CA MET A 137 -25.76 24.54 31.09
C MET A 137 -25.79 25.94 30.49
N ASP A 138 -24.98 26.22 29.47
CA ASP A 138 -24.95 27.53 28.80
C ASP A 138 -26.17 27.77 27.88
N ALA A 139 -26.86 26.72 27.44
CA ALA A 139 -27.96 26.84 26.47
C ALA A 139 -29.28 27.40 27.06
N PHE A 140 -29.36 27.57 28.39
CA PHE A 140 -30.56 28.06 29.08
C PHE A 140 -30.36 29.41 29.80
N GLU A 141 -29.17 30.02 29.74
CA GLU A 141 -28.91 31.40 30.18
C GLU A 141 -29.08 32.40 29.01
N GLY A 142 -30.17 32.25 28.26
CA GLY A 142 -30.55 33.19 27.21
C GLY A 142 -31.33 34.38 27.76
N ASP A 143 -30.91 35.59 27.40
CA ASP A 143 -31.59 36.86 27.70
C ASP A 143 -33.08 36.80 27.29
N PRO A 144 -34.04 37.21 28.15
CA PRO A 144 -35.48 37.11 27.86
C PRO A 144 -35.94 37.92 26.63
N ASP A 145 -35.10 38.81 26.13
CA ASP A 145 -35.44 39.79 25.08
C ASP A 145 -35.02 39.33 23.67
N ALA A 146 -34.51 38.10 23.50
CA ALA A 146 -34.13 37.55 22.19
C ALA A 146 -35.33 37.08 21.35
N CYS A 147 -36.29 37.97 21.09
CA CYS A 147 -37.30 37.79 20.05
C CYS A 147 -36.67 38.12 18.69
N TRP A 148 -36.16 37.11 17.98
CA TRP A 148 -35.80 37.27 16.57
C TRP A 148 -37.08 37.41 15.76
N ASN A 149 -37.43 38.66 15.41
CA ASN A 149 -38.43 38.95 14.39
C ASN A 149 -37.94 38.36 13.07
N ILE A 150 -38.69 37.39 12.56
CA ILE A 150 -38.53 36.87 11.20
C ILE A 150 -39.50 37.66 10.33
N ASP A 151 -38.97 38.51 9.45
CA ASP A 151 -39.69 39.00 8.26
C ASP A 151 -39.56 37.98 7.12
#